data_AF-A0A7C1JGS2-F1
#
_entry.id   AF-A0A7C1JGS2-F1
#
_cell.length_a   1.000
_cell.length_b   1.000
_cell.length_c   1.000
_cell.angle_alpha   90.00
_cell.angle_beta   90.00
_cell.angle_gamma   90.00
#
_symmetry.space_group_name_H-M   'P 1'
#
loop_
_entity.id
_entity.type
_entity.pdbx_description
1 polymer ?
#
loop_
_entity_poly.entity_id
_entity_poly.type
_entity_poly.pdbx_seq_one_letter_code
_entity_poly.pdbx_strand_id
1 'polypeptide(L)'
;MWDKETPLRLKERFQDTVIEIEETRGEISVRVTPQKVVEVLRYLKEENSPRYQMLVDLCGVDYPQRDKRFEVVYLLHSMENNNRLRVKTQVGEGESLPSACKVWRGANWLEREVYDMLGIKFEGHPDLRRILTWENFKGHPLRKDFPLEGEEDFELPSTPPDLEPPKWFVGEGEKYLIVNMGPQHPSTHGVLRVILKLEGERIVDALPVIGHLHRGVEKLGENMKYLEALTLTDRLDYTAAFSNNLAYMLAVEKLFGVEPPKRAQYIRVMLAEFSRLSSHLLWLATHALDIGAMTVFFYCFREREKILEIVEDISGARLTPSFLRIGGVAKDLPEGVEEKIEA
;
A
#
# COMPACT_ATOMS: atom_id res chain seq x y z
N MET A 1 -5.37 19.14 -4.34
CA MET A 1 -6.41 19.37 -5.38
C MET A 1 -5.98 18.68 -6.68
N TRP A 2 -6.85 18.34 -7.62
CA TRP A 2 -6.42 17.72 -8.90
C TRP A 2 -5.99 18.76 -9.92
N ASP A 3 -4.89 18.51 -10.63
CA ASP A 3 -4.31 19.47 -11.59
C ASP A 3 -5.08 19.47 -12.92
N LYS A 4 -5.72 20.60 -13.24
CA LYS A 4 -6.48 20.79 -14.48
C LYS A 4 -5.65 21.33 -15.65
N GLU A 5 -4.54 22.00 -15.36
CA GLU A 5 -3.77 22.77 -16.35
C GLU A 5 -2.65 21.93 -16.97
N THR A 6 -1.95 21.13 -16.15
CA THR A 6 -0.88 20.24 -16.62
C THR A 6 -1.33 19.26 -17.72
N PRO A 7 -2.49 18.59 -17.64
CA PRO A 7 -3.00 17.77 -18.74
C PRO A 7 -3.07 18.47 -20.10
N LEU A 8 -3.51 19.74 -20.12
CA LEU A 8 -3.63 20.51 -21.35
C LEU A 8 -2.25 20.80 -21.95
N ARG A 9 -1.29 21.17 -21.11
CA ARG A 9 0.11 21.37 -21.53
C ARG A 9 0.77 20.10 -22.02
N LEU A 10 0.47 18.96 -21.40
CA LEU A 10 0.92 17.65 -21.89
C LEU A 10 0.38 17.38 -23.29
N LYS A 11 -0.90 17.69 -23.55
CA LYS A 11 -1.51 17.51 -24.87
C LYS A 11 -0.88 18.42 -25.93
N GLU A 12 -0.54 19.66 -25.58
CA GLU A 12 0.16 20.59 -26.49
C GLU A 12 1.58 20.12 -26.84
N ARG A 13 2.33 19.63 -25.84
CA ARG A 13 3.73 19.22 -26.01
C ARG A 13 3.89 17.81 -26.60
N PHE A 14 2.99 16.88 -26.25
CA PHE A 14 3.07 15.47 -26.62
C PHE A 14 1.81 15.01 -27.36
N GLN A 15 1.46 15.71 -28.46
CA GLN A 15 0.21 15.51 -29.20
C GLN A 15 -0.08 14.04 -29.55
N ASP A 16 0.91 13.32 -30.10
CA ASP A 16 0.75 11.92 -30.51
C ASP A 16 0.86 10.91 -29.35
N THR A 17 1.17 11.39 -28.15
CA THR A 17 1.38 10.53 -26.96
C THR A 17 0.19 10.58 -26.02
N VAL A 18 -0.45 11.74 -25.87
CA VAL A 18 -1.64 11.89 -25.03
C VAL A 18 -2.87 11.43 -25.82
N ILE A 19 -3.40 10.27 -25.43
CA ILE A 19 -4.56 9.66 -26.08
C ILE A 19 -5.84 10.34 -25.61
N GLU A 20 -5.99 10.51 -24.30
CA GLU A 20 -7.22 10.97 -23.68
C GLU A 20 -6.94 11.71 -22.37
N ILE A 21 -7.78 12.70 -22.05
CA ILE A 21 -7.82 13.35 -20.74
C ILE A 21 -9.23 13.14 -20.19
N GLU A 22 -9.31 12.51 -19.02
CA GLU A 22 -10.55 12.12 -18.37
C GLU A 22 -10.68 12.84 -17.02
N GLU A 23 -11.81 13.52 -16.79
CA GLU A 23 -12.19 14.04 -15.46
C GLU A 23 -13.37 13.24 -14.92
N THR A 24 -13.12 12.45 -13.87
CA THR A 24 -14.14 11.63 -13.21
C THR A 24 -14.16 11.96 -11.74
N ARG A 25 -15.31 12.43 -11.23
CA ARG A 25 -15.52 12.78 -9.81
C ARG A 25 -14.51 13.80 -9.27
N GLY A 26 -14.20 14.80 -10.10
CA GLY A 26 -13.23 15.86 -9.78
C GLY A 26 -11.77 15.40 -9.76
N GLU A 27 -11.50 14.19 -10.26
CA GLU A 27 -10.17 13.61 -10.37
C GLU A 27 -9.75 13.50 -11.83
N ILE A 28 -8.49 13.83 -12.10
CA ILE A 28 -8.01 14.00 -13.47
C ILE A 28 -7.00 12.92 -13.81
N SER A 29 -7.25 12.24 -14.92
CA SER A 29 -6.39 11.21 -15.47
C SER A 29 -6.01 11.55 -16.90
N VAL A 30 -4.75 11.34 -17.24
CA VAL A 30 -4.23 11.49 -18.60
C VAL A 30 -3.80 10.12 -19.08
N ARG A 31 -4.41 9.63 -20.17
CA ARG A 31 -3.99 8.38 -20.82
C ARG A 31 -2.90 8.68 -21.83
N VAL A 32 -1.79 7.97 -21.72
CA VAL A 32 -0.63 8.11 -22.60
C VAL A 32 -0.28 6.79 -23.29
N THR A 33 0.45 6.86 -24.39
CA THR A 33 0.95 5.67 -25.09
C THR A 33 2.05 4.97 -24.27
N PRO A 34 2.09 3.61 -24.27
CA PRO A 34 3.00 2.85 -23.43
C PRO A 34 4.48 3.09 -23.76
N GLN A 35 4.83 3.34 -25.02
CA GLN A 35 6.22 3.53 -25.45
C GLN A 35 6.84 4.83 -24.91
N LYS A 36 6.02 5.85 -24.67
CA LYS A 36 6.47 7.19 -24.26
C LYS A 36 6.09 7.55 -22.82
N VAL A 37 5.52 6.61 -22.06
CA VAL A 37 5.09 6.87 -20.67
C VAL A 37 6.23 7.39 -19.80
N VAL A 38 7.42 6.79 -19.87
CA VAL A 38 8.58 7.21 -19.07
C VAL A 38 9.11 8.60 -19.48
N GLU A 39 8.98 8.96 -20.76
CA GLU A 39 9.35 10.30 -21.25
C GLU A 39 8.41 11.37 -20.65
N VAL A 40 7.10 11.12 -20.68
CA VAL A 40 6.10 11.99 -20.06
C VAL A 40 6.32 12.10 -18.54
N LEU A 41 6.56 10.97 -17.87
CA LEU A 41 6.84 10.94 -16.44
C LEU A 41 8.10 11.73 -16.07
N ARG A 42 9.17 11.62 -16.87
CA ARG A 42 10.39 12.41 -16.67
C ARG A 42 10.13 13.90 -16.83
N TYR A 43 9.42 14.29 -17.90
CA TYR A 43 9.01 15.68 -18.11
C TYR A 43 8.23 16.22 -16.89
N LEU A 44 7.26 15.46 -16.38
CA LEU A 44 6.45 15.84 -15.21
C LEU A 44 7.28 16.03 -13.94
N LYS A 45 8.34 15.23 -13.77
CA LYS A 45 9.23 15.33 -12.61
C LYS A 45 10.23 16.49 -12.72
N GLU A 46 10.81 16.70 -13.91
CA GLU A 46 12.03 17.52 -14.07
C GLU A 46 11.78 18.87 -14.74
N GLU A 47 10.84 18.95 -15.67
CA GLU A 47 10.67 20.12 -16.54
C GLU A 47 9.34 20.85 -16.35
N ASN A 48 8.26 20.12 -16.01
CA ASN A 48 6.94 20.72 -15.80
C ASN A 48 6.95 21.70 -14.62
N SER A 49 6.09 22.71 -14.65
CA SER A 49 5.86 23.61 -13.51
C SER A 49 4.36 23.68 -13.20
N PRO A 50 3.88 23.15 -12.06
CA PRO A 50 4.66 22.59 -10.97
C PRO A 50 5.24 21.22 -11.28
N ARG A 51 6.35 20.88 -10.61
CA ARG A 51 6.96 19.55 -10.74
C ARG A 51 6.21 18.52 -9.89
N TYR A 52 6.25 17.25 -10.29
CA TYR A 52 5.76 16.12 -9.51
C TYR A 52 6.91 15.39 -8.84
N GLN A 53 7.23 15.78 -7.61
CA GLN A 53 8.39 15.25 -6.89
C GLN A 53 8.16 13.82 -6.41
N MET A 54 6.90 13.44 -6.16
CA MET A 54 6.55 12.16 -5.55
C MET A 54 5.68 11.30 -6.48
N LEU A 55 6.16 10.08 -6.76
CA LEU A 55 5.32 8.96 -7.18
C LEU A 55 4.68 8.41 -5.91
N VAL A 56 3.39 8.66 -5.73
CA VAL A 56 2.64 8.22 -4.55
C VAL A 56 2.37 6.73 -4.63
N ASP A 57 1.96 6.26 -5.82
CA ASP A 57 1.60 4.87 -6.05
C ASP A 57 1.70 4.52 -7.55
N LEU A 58 1.86 3.24 -7.85
CA LEU A 58 1.82 2.66 -9.19
C LEU A 58 1.13 1.31 -9.06
N CYS A 59 -0.07 1.23 -9.62
CA CYS A 59 -0.90 0.04 -9.56
C CYS A 59 -1.35 -0.39 -10.96
N GLY A 60 -1.70 -1.66 -11.11
CA GLY A 60 -2.26 -2.21 -12.33
C GLY A 60 -3.71 -2.61 -12.15
N VAL A 61 -4.47 -2.59 -13.24
CA VAL A 61 -5.88 -3.00 -13.29
C VAL A 61 -6.07 -3.98 -14.44
N ASP A 62 -6.72 -5.11 -14.17
CA ASP A 62 -7.03 -6.13 -15.15
C ASP A 62 -8.46 -5.96 -15.70
N TYR A 63 -8.56 -5.72 -17.01
CA TYR A 63 -9.80 -5.63 -17.79
C TYR A 63 -9.83 -6.73 -18.88
N PRO A 64 -10.28 -7.95 -18.57
CA PRO A 64 -10.24 -9.09 -19.50
C PRO A 64 -10.99 -8.87 -20.81
N GLN A 65 -11.97 -7.96 -20.85
CA GLN A 65 -12.77 -7.68 -22.05
C GLN A 65 -12.09 -6.70 -23.03
N ARG A 66 -10.96 -6.09 -22.66
CA ARG A 66 -10.24 -5.12 -23.51
C ARG A 66 -9.15 -5.82 -24.32
N ASP A 67 -8.87 -5.32 -25.53
CA ASP A 67 -7.75 -5.77 -26.37
C ASP A 67 -6.40 -5.55 -25.65
N LYS A 68 -6.18 -4.33 -25.12
CA LYS A 68 -5.16 -4.06 -24.11
C LYS A 68 -5.73 -4.37 -22.72
N ARG A 69 -5.57 -5.63 -22.32
CA ARG A 69 -6.12 -6.20 -21.08
C ARG A 69 -5.77 -5.39 -19.84
N PHE A 70 -4.53 -4.93 -19.70
CA PHE A 70 -4.05 -4.30 -18.48
C PHE A 70 -3.98 -2.78 -18.61
N GLU A 71 -4.34 -2.07 -17.54
CA GLU A 71 -4.13 -0.63 -17.40
C GLU A 71 -3.20 -0.36 -16.22
N VAL A 72 -2.09 0.35 -16.43
CA VAL A 72 -1.15 0.75 -15.38
C VAL A 72 -1.38 2.22 -15.05
N VAL A 73 -1.52 2.52 -13.77
CA VAL A 73 -1.88 3.84 -13.25
C VAL A 73 -0.76 4.36 -12.35
N TYR A 74 -0.18 5.48 -12.73
CA TYR A 74 0.80 6.22 -11.94
C TYR A 74 0.09 7.36 -11.20
N LEU A 75 0.17 7.35 -9.87
CA LEU A 75 -0.40 8.38 -9.01
C LEU A 75 0.71 9.37 -8.62
N LEU A 76 0.64 10.59 -9.13
CA LEU A 76 1.66 11.60 -8.93
C LEU A 76 1.19 12.70 -7.98
N HIS A 77 2.12 13.21 -7.17
CA HIS A 77 1.87 14.33 -6.28
C HIS A 77 2.94 15.42 -6.43
N SER A 78 2.47 16.65 -6.60
CA SER A 78 3.28 17.85 -6.51
C SER A 78 3.24 18.38 -5.08
N MET A 79 4.40 18.42 -4.44
CA MET A 79 4.58 18.99 -3.10
C MET A 79 4.56 20.52 -3.12
N GLU A 80 4.96 21.13 -4.25
CA GLU A 80 5.02 22.60 -4.41
C GLU A 80 3.62 23.22 -4.33
N ASN A 81 2.67 22.67 -5.09
CA ASN A 81 1.33 23.23 -5.23
C ASN A 81 0.23 22.35 -4.59
N ASN A 82 0.62 21.29 -3.85
CA ASN A 82 -0.28 20.32 -3.24
C ASN A 82 -1.33 19.77 -4.22
N ASN A 83 -0.89 19.46 -5.44
CA ASN A 83 -1.75 18.96 -6.51
C ASN A 83 -1.45 17.50 -6.88
N ARG A 84 -2.42 16.84 -7.52
CA ARG A 84 -2.34 15.42 -7.90
C ARG A 84 -2.69 15.24 -9.36
N LEU A 85 -2.06 14.26 -9.99
CA LEU A 85 -2.30 13.87 -11.37
C LEU A 85 -2.20 12.35 -11.50
N ARG A 86 -3.11 11.76 -12.26
CA ARG A 86 -3.01 10.37 -12.69
C ARG A 86 -2.49 10.30 -14.12
N VAL A 87 -1.47 9.49 -14.34
CA VAL A 87 -1.05 9.09 -15.68
C VAL A 87 -1.42 7.63 -15.85
N LYS A 88 -2.16 7.29 -16.91
CA LYS A 88 -2.59 5.93 -17.21
C LYS A 88 -1.97 5.48 -18.52
N THR A 89 -1.58 4.22 -18.61
CA THR A 89 -1.18 3.58 -19.87
C THR A 89 -1.82 2.19 -19.97
N GLN A 90 -1.99 1.69 -21.18
CA GLN A 90 -2.54 0.36 -21.43
C GLN A 90 -1.48 -0.56 -22.02
N VAL A 91 -1.51 -1.82 -21.62
CA VAL A 91 -0.56 -2.85 -22.04
C VAL A 91 -1.30 -4.17 -22.27
N GLY A 92 -0.97 -4.84 -23.37
CA GLY A 92 -1.53 -6.15 -23.71
C GLY A 92 -0.86 -7.29 -22.95
N GLU A 93 -1.44 -8.48 -23.04
CA GLU A 93 -0.82 -9.70 -22.52
C GLU A 93 0.51 -9.96 -23.26
N GLY A 94 1.58 -10.20 -22.51
CA GLY A 94 2.93 -10.46 -23.06
C GLY A 94 3.70 -9.20 -23.50
N GLU A 95 3.05 -8.04 -23.52
CA GLU A 95 3.73 -6.76 -23.75
C GLU A 95 4.41 -6.25 -22.46
N SER A 96 5.34 -5.33 -22.65
CA SER A 96 6.15 -4.72 -21.60
C SER A 96 5.99 -3.19 -21.59
N LEU A 97 6.32 -2.58 -20.46
CA LEU A 97 6.41 -1.13 -20.30
C LEU A 97 7.85 -0.72 -19.96
N PRO A 98 8.32 0.46 -20.37
CA PRO A 98 9.60 0.96 -19.88
C PRO A 98 9.52 1.27 -18.37
N SER A 99 10.56 0.91 -17.62
CA SER A 99 10.62 1.13 -16.16
C SER A 99 10.78 2.60 -15.79
N ALA A 100 9.96 3.04 -14.84
CA ALA A 100 10.01 4.35 -14.21
C ALA A 100 11.05 4.44 -13.07
N CYS A 101 11.81 3.37 -12.77
CA CYS A 101 12.87 3.37 -11.76
C CYS A 101 13.94 4.45 -11.97
N LYS A 102 14.22 4.78 -13.24
CA LYS A 102 15.16 5.87 -13.60
C LYS A 102 14.58 7.26 -13.32
N VAL A 103 13.25 7.37 -13.21
CA VAL A 103 12.55 8.62 -12.88
C VAL A 103 12.37 8.71 -11.36
N TRP A 104 11.76 7.72 -10.71
CA TRP A 104 11.68 7.64 -9.24
C TRP A 104 12.25 6.31 -8.76
N ARG A 105 13.20 6.36 -7.82
CA ARG A 105 13.76 5.13 -7.19
C ARG A 105 12.68 4.30 -6.51
N GLY A 106 11.65 4.95 -5.97
CA GLY A 106 10.50 4.30 -5.34
C GLY A 106 9.64 3.45 -6.28
N ALA A 107 9.74 3.65 -7.60
CA ALA A 107 9.04 2.80 -8.57
C ALA A 107 9.48 1.33 -8.50
N ASN A 108 10.67 1.04 -7.95
CA ASN A 108 11.21 -0.32 -7.88
C ASN A 108 10.26 -1.30 -7.17
N TRP A 109 9.69 -0.90 -6.03
CA TRP A 109 8.81 -1.80 -5.28
C TRP A 109 7.45 -1.94 -5.98
N LEU A 110 6.92 -0.82 -6.47
CA LEU A 110 5.59 -0.78 -7.08
C LEU A 110 5.56 -1.52 -8.42
N GLU A 111 6.61 -1.38 -9.25
CA GLU A 111 6.73 -2.13 -10.51
C GLU A 111 6.89 -3.63 -10.27
N ARG A 112 7.62 -4.02 -9.21
CA ARG A 112 7.72 -5.43 -8.80
C ARG A 112 6.40 -5.98 -8.30
N GLU A 113 5.62 -5.21 -7.56
CA GLU A 113 4.30 -5.60 -7.08
C GLU A 113 3.35 -5.82 -8.25
N VAL A 114 3.29 -4.89 -9.20
CA VAL A 114 2.48 -5.03 -10.43
C VAL A 114 2.94 -6.24 -11.26
N TYR A 115 4.24 -6.48 -11.37
CA TYR A 115 4.76 -7.69 -12.01
C TYR A 115 4.34 -8.97 -11.28
N ASP A 116 4.47 -9.01 -9.96
CA ASP A 116 4.15 -10.18 -9.16
C ASP A 116 2.65 -10.49 -9.19
N MET A 117 1.82 -9.46 -9.04
CA MET A 117 0.37 -9.57 -8.91
C MET A 117 -0.39 -9.69 -10.24
N LEU A 118 0.13 -9.11 -11.33
CA LEU A 118 -0.54 -9.05 -12.64
C LEU A 118 0.31 -9.56 -13.80
N GLY A 119 1.62 -9.76 -13.63
CA GLY A 119 2.51 -10.30 -14.67
C GLY A 119 2.97 -9.28 -15.71
N ILE A 120 2.75 -7.99 -15.48
CA ILE A 120 3.18 -6.92 -16.40
C ILE A 120 4.69 -6.72 -16.24
N LYS A 121 5.44 -6.83 -17.34
CA LYS A 121 6.90 -6.71 -17.32
C LYS A 121 7.36 -5.27 -17.53
N PHE A 122 8.41 -4.86 -16.81
CA PHE A 122 9.03 -3.55 -16.93
C PHE A 122 10.45 -3.66 -17.52
N GLU A 123 10.65 -3.13 -18.73
CA GLU A 123 11.93 -3.11 -19.41
C GLU A 123 12.91 -2.12 -18.76
N GLY A 124 14.15 -2.58 -18.55
CA GLY A 124 15.18 -1.79 -17.90
C GLY A 124 15.03 -1.67 -16.38
N HIS A 125 14.12 -2.43 -15.76
CA HIS A 125 13.99 -2.52 -14.31
C HIS A 125 15.21 -3.21 -13.69
N PRO A 126 15.80 -2.68 -12.60
CA PRO A 126 17.06 -3.21 -12.05
C PRO A 126 16.91 -4.57 -11.32
N ASP A 127 15.74 -4.86 -10.74
CA ASP A 127 15.49 -6.11 -10.00
C ASP A 127 14.02 -6.57 -10.12
N LEU A 128 13.62 -7.09 -11.29
CA LEU A 128 12.22 -7.47 -11.53
C LEU A 128 11.92 -8.91 -11.07
N ARG A 129 12.08 -9.14 -9.76
CA ARG A 129 11.67 -10.38 -9.09
C ARG A 129 10.33 -10.18 -8.37
N ARG A 130 9.64 -11.29 -8.09
CA ARG A 130 8.47 -11.32 -7.20
C ARG A 130 8.81 -10.67 -5.85
N ILE A 131 7.81 -10.09 -5.20
CA ILE A 131 8.01 -9.27 -3.99
C ILE A 131 7.07 -9.67 -2.86
N LEU A 132 5.86 -10.12 -3.16
CA LEU A 132 4.86 -10.59 -2.21
C LEU A 132 4.69 -12.12 -2.26
N THR A 133 4.76 -12.72 -3.45
CA THR A 133 4.74 -14.17 -3.62
C THR A 133 6.15 -14.75 -3.74
N TRP A 134 6.28 -16.03 -3.43
CA TRP A 134 7.54 -16.76 -3.49
C TRP A 134 7.98 -17.03 -4.94
N GLU A 135 9.26 -17.31 -5.17
CA GLU A 135 9.85 -17.31 -6.52
C GLU A 135 9.17 -18.26 -7.53
N ASN A 136 8.75 -19.47 -7.11
CA ASN A 136 8.04 -20.42 -8.00
C ASN A 136 6.52 -20.40 -7.82
N PHE A 137 5.95 -19.33 -7.24
CA PHE A 137 4.50 -19.15 -7.23
C PHE A 137 3.97 -19.17 -8.66
N LYS A 138 2.93 -19.96 -8.90
CA LYS A 138 2.30 -20.10 -10.22
C LYS A 138 1.18 -19.09 -10.37
N GLY A 139 1.19 -18.36 -11.48
CA GLY A 139 0.19 -17.34 -11.77
C GLY A 139 0.42 -16.01 -11.07
N HIS A 140 -0.65 -15.22 -11.02
CA HIS A 140 -0.66 -13.80 -10.68
C HIS A 140 -1.96 -13.46 -9.93
N PRO A 141 -1.94 -13.31 -8.59
CA PRO A 141 -3.14 -13.32 -7.76
C PRO A 141 -4.21 -12.27 -8.09
N LEU A 142 -3.82 -11.09 -8.57
CA LEU A 142 -4.76 -10.00 -8.86
C LEU A 142 -5.37 -10.07 -10.26
N ARG A 143 -4.99 -11.06 -11.09
CA ARG A 143 -5.67 -11.26 -12.36
C ARG A 143 -7.10 -11.79 -12.13
N LYS A 144 -8.05 -11.38 -12.97
CA LYS A 144 -9.46 -11.75 -12.81
C LYS A 144 -9.74 -13.23 -13.05
N ASP A 145 -8.93 -13.87 -13.87
CA ASP A 145 -8.93 -15.31 -14.15
C ASP A 145 -8.27 -16.16 -13.05
N PHE A 146 -7.54 -15.55 -12.12
CA PHE A 146 -6.95 -16.28 -10.99
C PHE A 146 -8.03 -16.72 -9.98
N PRO A 147 -8.03 -17.98 -9.51
CA PRO A 147 -9.02 -18.50 -8.57
C PRO A 147 -8.94 -17.80 -7.21
N LEU A 148 -10.10 -17.62 -6.56
CA LEU A 148 -10.19 -16.89 -5.28
C LEU A 148 -9.52 -17.65 -4.13
N GLU A 149 -9.67 -18.97 -4.09
CA GLU A 149 -9.13 -19.84 -3.03
C GLU A 149 -7.67 -20.26 -3.29
N GLY A 150 -7.10 -19.86 -4.43
CA GLY A 150 -5.78 -20.31 -4.89
C GLY A 150 -5.84 -21.61 -5.69
N GLU A 151 -4.68 -22.27 -5.86
CA GLU A 151 -4.59 -23.59 -6.48
C GLU A 151 -4.91 -24.68 -5.45
N GLU A 152 -5.76 -25.65 -5.82
CA GLU A 152 -6.15 -26.76 -4.93
C GLU A 152 -4.96 -27.69 -4.60
N ASP A 153 -4.05 -27.89 -5.56
CA ASP A 153 -2.88 -28.78 -5.44
C ASP A 153 -1.60 -28.01 -5.09
N PHE A 154 -1.62 -27.25 -3.99
CA PHE A 154 -0.42 -26.59 -3.49
C PHE A 154 0.47 -27.57 -2.70
N GLU A 155 1.55 -28.03 -3.32
CA GLU A 155 2.62 -28.72 -2.61
C GLU A 155 3.56 -27.72 -1.96
N LEU A 156 3.63 -27.77 -0.62
CA LEU A 156 4.65 -27.03 0.14
C LEU A 156 6.03 -27.51 -0.31
N PRO A 157 6.89 -26.63 -0.84
CA PRO A 157 8.24 -27.02 -1.20
C PRO A 157 8.99 -27.52 0.04
N SER A 158 9.75 -28.60 -0.12
CA SER A 158 10.51 -29.25 0.98
C SER A 158 11.62 -28.36 1.55
N THR A 159 12.07 -27.39 0.77
CA THR A 159 13.00 -26.33 1.18
C THR A 159 12.34 -24.98 0.97
N PRO A 160 12.47 -24.03 1.92
CA PRO A 160 11.99 -22.68 1.71
C PRO A 160 12.63 -22.08 0.45
N PRO A 161 11.83 -21.65 -0.53
CA PRO A 161 12.31 -21.29 -1.87
C PRO A 161 13.24 -20.07 -1.88
N ASP A 162 13.18 -19.22 -0.84
CA ASP A 162 13.89 -17.95 -0.81
C ASP A 162 15.17 -17.99 0.05
N LEU A 163 15.72 -19.18 0.36
CA LEU A 163 16.86 -19.31 1.27
C LEU A 163 18.09 -18.53 0.81
N GLU A 164 18.37 -18.52 -0.49
CA GLU A 164 19.57 -17.92 -1.04
C GLU A 164 19.37 -16.44 -1.41
N PRO A 165 20.27 -15.54 -0.98
CA PRO A 165 20.25 -14.16 -1.45
C PRO A 165 20.53 -14.10 -2.96
N PRO A 166 19.98 -13.10 -3.67
CA PRO A 166 20.27 -12.91 -5.09
C PRO A 166 21.77 -12.68 -5.33
N LYS A 167 22.29 -13.23 -6.42
CA LYS A 167 23.73 -13.21 -6.75
C LYS A 167 24.34 -11.80 -6.77
N TRP A 168 23.59 -10.81 -7.27
CA TRP A 168 24.04 -9.42 -7.31
C TRP A 168 24.22 -8.81 -5.91
N PHE A 169 23.50 -9.31 -4.89
CA PHE A 169 23.58 -8.82 -3.52
C PHE A 169 24.82 -9.38 -2.80
N VAL A 170 25.11 -10.67 -2.98
CA VAL A 170 26.32 -11.30 -2.42
C VAL A 170 27.57 -10.64 -3.03
N GLY A 171 27.59 -10.51 -4.36
CA GLY A 171 28.76 -10.04 -5.09
C GLY A 171 29.89 -11.06 -5.14
N GLU A 172 30.91 -10.82 -5.95
CA GLU A 172 32.08 -11.70 -6.06
C GLU A 172 33.17 -11.26 -5.05
N GLY A 173 33.41 -12.08 -4.03
CA GLY A 173 34.53 -11.92 -3.08
C GLY A 173 34.18 -12.21 -1.61
N GLU A 174 35.11 -12.81 -0.87
CA GLU A 174 34.96 -13.22 0.55
C GLU A 174 34.96 -12.05 1.56
N LYS A 175 34.84 -10.80 1.10
CA LYS A 175 35.01 -9.61 1.95
C LYS A 175 33.80 -9.35 2.88
N TYR A 176 32.61 -9.82 2.51
CA TYR A 176 31.36 -9.48 3.18
C TYR A 176 30.75 -10.69 3.89
N LEU A 177 30.27 -10.48 5.11
CA LEU A 177 29.46 -11.45 5.83
C LEU A 177 27.99 -11.23 5.49
N ILE A 178 27.30 -12.28 5.04
CA ILE A 178 25.86 -12.25 4.81
C ILE A 178 25.15 -12.85 6.01
N VAL A 179 24.27 -12.06 6.65
CA VAL A 179 23.49 -12.50 7.81
C VAL A 179 22.01 -12.47 7.45
N ASN A 180 21.31 -13.57 7.71
CA ASN A 180 19.86 -13.66 7.54
C ASN A 180 19.17 -13.37 8.88
N MET A 181 18.49 -12.23 9.00
CA MET A 181 17.75 -11.84 10.20
C MET A 181 16.25 -12.06 9.99
N GLY A 182 15.64 -12.94 10.81
CA GLY A 182 14.22 -13.30 10.69
C GLY A 182 13.99 -14.61 9.92
N PRO A 183 12.73 -15.00 9.65
CA PRO A 183 11.50 -14.24 9.92
C PRO A 183 11.00 -14.32 11.37
N GLN A 184 11.61 -15.15 12.23
CA GLN A 184 11.18 -15.39 13.61
C GLN A 184 11.96 -14.56 14.67
N HIS A 185 12.65 -13.50 14.25
CA HIS A 185 13.48 -12.73 15.16
C HIS A 185 12.62 -11.78 16.01
N PRO A 186 12.82 -11.66 17.34
CA PRO A 186 11.97 -10.80 18.19
C PRO A 186 11.88 -9.33 17.72
N SER A 187 13.01 -8.77 17.28
CA SER A 187 13.09 -7.38 16.79
C SER A 187 12.48 -7.13 15.40
N THR A 188 11.92 -8.15 14.74
CA THR A 188 11.25 -7.96 13.44
C THR A 188 9.75 -7.69 13.56
N HIS A 189 9.22 -7.62 14.80
CA HIS A 189 7.83 -7.25 15.14
C HIS A 189 6.77 -7.87 14.23
N GLY A 190 6.91 -9.18 14.01
CA GLY A 190 6.10 -9.94 13.06
C GLY A 190 6.98 -10.73 12.11
N VAL A 191 6.46 -10.99 10.92
CA VAL A 191 7.11 -11.82 9.90
C VAL A 191 7.84 -10.95 8.88
N LEU A 192 8.98 -10.41 9.30
CA LEU A 192 9.90 -9.69 8.41
C LEU A 192 11.23 -10.42 8.40
N ARG A 193 11.75 -10.66 7.19
CA ARG A 193 13.09 -11.20 6.98
C ARG A 193 13.94 -10.12 6.33
N VAL A 194 15.13 -9.89 6.84
CA VAL A 194 16.09 -8.93 6.29
C VAL A 194 17.42 -9.64 6.09
N ILE A 195 17.90 -9.66 4.85
CA ILE A 195 19.23 -10.16 4.54
C ILE A 195 20.20 -8.98 4.61
N LEU A 196 21.16 -9.06 5.53
CA LEU A 196 22.13 -8.01 5.79
C LEU A 196 23.48 -8.36 5.17
N LYS A 197 24.08 -7.39 4.48
CA LYS A 197 25.47 -7.46 4.00
C LYS A 197 26.35 -6.62 4.91
N LEU A 198 27.25 -7.28 5.63
CA LEU A 198 28.09 -6.67 6.66
C LEU A 198 29.56 -6.64 6.24
N GLU A 199 30.23 -5.52 6.53
CA GLU A 199 31.68 -5.38 6.56
C GLU A 199 32.10 -5.11 8.01
N GLY A 200 32.44 -6.17 8.75
CA GLY A 200 32.59 -6.10 10.20
C GLY A 200 31.26 -5.75 10.87
N GLU A 201 31.21 -4.61 11.56
CA GLU A 201 30.01 -4.10 12.24
C GLU A 201 29.19 -3.13 11.37
N ARG A 202 29.69 -2.75 10.18
CA ARG A 202 29.01 -1.81 9.30
C ARG A 202 28.08 -2.53 8.34
N ILE A 203 26.80 -2.12 8.32
CA ILE A 203 25.85 -2.53 7.28
C ILE A 203 26.20 -1.80 5.99
N VAL A 204 26.55 -2.56 4.95
CA VAL A 204 26.83 -2.06 3.60
C VAL A 204 25.55 -2.02 2.77
N ASP A 205 24.73 -3.06 2.88
CA ASP A 205 23.45 -3.18 2.19
C ASP A 205 22.46 -4.04 2.99
N ALA A 206 21.17 -3.84 2.76
CA ALA A 206 20.09 -4.56 3.42
C ALA A 206 18.96 -4.86 2.44
N LEU A 207 18.60 -6.13 2.31
CA LEU A 207 17.53 -6.60 1.45
C LEU A 207 16.36 -7.10 2.32
N PRO A 208 15.30 -6.29 2.50
CA PRO A 208 14.08 -6.74 3.15
C PRO A 208 13.29 -7.68 2.22
N VAL A 209 12.96 -8.86 2.73
CA VAL A 209 12.09 -9.86 2.09
C VAL A 209 10.73 -9.78 2.78
N ILE A 210 9.76 -9.22 2.06
CA ILE A 210 8.37 -9.05 2.50
C ILE A 210 7.47 -10.13 1.88
N GLY A 211 6.16 -10.07 2.11
CA GLY A 211 5.20 -11.01 1.52
C GLY A 211 4.78 -12.17 2.43
N HIS A 212 5.50 -12.46 3.51
CA HIS A 212 5.15 -13.53 4.46
C HIS A 212 3.76 -13.40 5.10
N LEU A 213 3.22 -12.17 5.20
CA LEU A 213 1.87 -11.88 5.70
C LEU A 213 0.90 -11.47 4.58
N HIS A 214 1.28 -11.65 3.31
CA HIS A 214 0.41 -11.34 2.19
C HIS A 214 -0.75 -12.36 2.16
N ARG A 215 -1.98 -11.85 2.24
CA ARG A 215 -3.21 -12.65 2.35
C ARG A 215 -4.16 -12.49 1.16
N GLY A 216 -3.73 -11.82 0.08
CA GLY A 216 -4.60 -11.55 -1.07
C GLY A 216 -5.85 -10.74 -0.72
N VAL A 217 -5.74 -9.80 0.23
CA VAL A 217 -6.89 -9.02 0.75
C VAL A 217 -7.62 -8.27 -0.37
N GLU A 218 -6.88 -7.76 -1.34
CA GLU A 218 -7.42 -7.06 -2.50
C GLU A 218 -8.30 -7.99 -3.35
N LYS A 219 -7.81 -9.18 -3.69
CA LYS A 219 -8.56 -10.20 -4.45
C LYS A 219 -9.82 -10.67 -3.71
N LEU A 220 -9.75 -10.81 -2.39
CA LEU A 220 -10.92 -11.09 -1.55
C LEU A 220 -11.93 -9.94 -1.63
N GLY A 221 -11.46 -8.69 -1.55
CA GLY A 221 -12.29 -7.49 -1.62
C GLY A 221 -13.06 -7.34 -2.93
N GLU A 222 -12.51 -7.83 -4.05
CA GLU A 222 -13.18 -7.79 -5.36
C GLU A 222 -14.47 -8.61 -5.42
N ASN A 223 -14.56 -9.70 -4.64
CA ASN A 223 -15.70 -10.61 -4.61
C ASN A 223 -16.70 -10.26 -3.50
N MET A 224 -16.41 -9.23 -2.70
CA MET A 224 -17.24 -8.79 -1.58
C MET A 224 -18.01 -7.52 -1.94
N LYS A 225 -19.18 -7.34 -1.31
CA LYS A 225 -19.86 -6.04 -1.34
C LYS A 225 -19.05 -5.03 -0.53
N TYR A 226 -19.21 -3.73 -0.84
CA TYR A 226 -18.51 -2.65 -0.13
C TYR A 226 -18.63 -2.72 1.41
N LEU A 227 -19.79 -3.13 1.92
CA LEU A 227 -20.01 -3.27 3.37
C LEU A 227 -19.29 -4.49 3.97
N GLU A 228 -19.17 -5.57 3.21
CA GLU A 228 -18.47 -6.80 3.63
C GLU A 228 -16.95 -6.58 3.62
N ALA A 229 -16.46 -5.91 2.57
CA ALA A 229 -15.05 -5.56 2.39
C ALA A 229 -14.52 -4.62 3.50
N LEU A 230 -15.37 -3.82 4.15
CA LEU A 230 -15.00 -3.01 5.32
C LEU A 230 -14.34 -3.84 6.43
N THR A 231 -14.77 -5.09 6.62
CA THR A 231 -14.17 -5.94 7.68
C THR A 231 -12.72 -6.33 7.35
N LEU A 232 -12.33 -6.28 6.08
CA LEU A 232 -10.96 -6.52 5.65
C LEU A 232 -10.05 -5.34 6.00
N THR A 233 -10.57 -4.11 5.93
CA THR A 233 -9.77 -2.89 6.16
C THR A 233 -9.34 -2.74 7.61
N ASP A 234 -10.15 -3.23 8.57
CA ASP A 234 -9.76 -3.36 9.98
C ASP A 234 -8.47 -4.17 10.18
N ARG A 235 -8.17 -5.10 9.26
CA ARG A 235 -7.09 -6.08 9.40
C ARG A 235 -5.82 -5.70 8.62
N LEU A 236 -5.81 -4.56 7.93
CA LEU A 236 -4.64 -4.06 7.20
C LEU A 236 -3.58 -3.54 8.17
N ASP A 237 -3.84 -2.41 8.82
CA ASP A 237 -3.12 -1.99 10.02
C ASP A 237 -3.95 -2.35 11.25
N TYR A 238 -3.56 -3.45 11.90
CA TYR A 238 -4.23 -3.99 13.07
C TYR A 238 -4.09 -3.12 14.33
N THR A 239 -3.29 -2.05 14.28
CA THR A 239 -3.08 -1.11 15.38
C THR A 239 -4.02 0.10 15.30
N ALA A 240 -4.43 0.48 14.08
CA ALA A 240 -5.23 1.67 13.80
C ALA A 240 -6.44 1.35 12.90
N ALA A 241 -7.25 0.37 13.32
CA ALA A 241 -8.40 -0.11 12.57
C ALA A 241 -9.40 1.00 12.16
N PHE A 242 -9.69 1.96 13.05
CA PHE A 242 -10.59 3.08 12.70
C PHE A 242 -10.04 3.97 11.59
N SER A 243 -8.72 4.21 11.55
CA SER A 243 -8.09 5.01 10.51
C SER A 243 -8.20 4.34 9.14
N ASN A 244 -8.00 3.02 9.08
CA ASN A 244 -8.15 2.26 7.84
C ASN A 244 -9.58 2.27 7.32
N ASN A 245 -10.55 2.02 8.22
CA ASN A 245 -11.96 2.08 7.88
C ASN A 245 -12.33 3.48 7.39
N LEU A 246 -11.86 4.52 8.08
CA LEU A 246 -12.11 5.91 7.69
C LEU A 246 -11.62 6.19 6.26
N ALA A 247 -10.38 5.79 5.94
CA ALA A 247 -9.83 5.96 4.60
C ALA A 247 -10.66 5.22 3.53
N TYR A 248 -11.02 3.97 3.79
CA TYR A 248 -11.85 3.17 2.88
C TYR A 248 -13.25 3.77 2.68
N MET A 249 -13.95 4.14 3.76
CA MET A 249 -15.29 4.71 3.63
C MET A 249 -15.26 6.07 2.95
N LEU A 250 -14.27 6.93 3.22
CA LEU A 250 -14.16 8.22 2.52
C LEU A 250 -14.00 8.03 1.01
N ALA A 251 -13.26 7.00 0.59
CA ALA A 251 -13.17 6.63 -0.82
C ALA A 251 -14.54 6.19 -1.35
N VAL A 252 -15.23 5.27 -0.66
CA VAL A 252 -16.55 4.76 -1.08
C VAL A 252 -17.64 5.84 -1.08
N GLU A 253 -17.68 6.70 -0.05
CA GLU A 253 -18.61 7.82 0.08
C GLU A 253 -18.42 8.84 -1.05
N LYS A 254 -17.16 9.16 -1.37
CA LYS A 254 -16.84 10.00 -2.53
C LYS A 254 -17.27 9.34 -3.84
N LEU A 255 -17.17 8.01 -3.93
CA LEU A 255 -17.67 7.27 -5.10
C LEU A 255 -19.20 7.37 -5.21
N PHE A 256 -19.96 7.24 -4.12
CA PHE A 256 -21.41 7.35 -4.17
C PHE A 256 -21.95 8.78 -4.11
N GLY A 257 -21.10 9.78 -3.82
CA GLY A 257 -21.52 11.16 -3.62
C GLY A 257 -22.35 11.37 -2.35
N VAL A 258 -22.09 10.57 -1.31
CA VAL A 258 -22.83 10.60 -0.04
C VAL A 258 -22.03 11.36 1.01
N GLU A 259 -22.70 12.29 1.72
CA GLU A 259 -22.10 13.00 2.84
C GLU A 259 -22.71 12.52 4.17
N PRO A 260 -21.89 12.09 5.16
CA PRO A 260 -22.39 11.65 6.46
C PRO A 260 -22.87 12.84 7.32
N PRO A 261 -23.82 12.64 8.26
CA PRO A 261 -24.26 13.69 9.18
C PRO A 261 -23.12 14.27 10.02
N LYS A 262 -23.21 15.57 10.38
CA LYS A 262 -22.15 16.27 11.16
C LYS A 262 -21.76 15.54 12.45
N ARG A 263 -22.73 15.02 13.22
CA ARG A 263 -22.46 14.25 14.43
C ARG A 263 -21.60 13.01 14.15
N ALA A 264 -21.89 12.28 13.07
CA ALA A 264 -21.11 11.12 12.66
C ALA A 264 -19.68 11.49 12.23
N GLN A 265 -19.48 12.66 11.61
CA GLN A 265 -18.14 13.16 11.28
C GLN A 265 -17.30 13.40 12.53
N TYR A 266 -17.85 14.03 13.57
CA TYR A 266 -17.14 14.23 14.84
C TYR A 266 -16.78 12.91 15.52
N ILE A 267 -17.72 11.96 15.60
CA ILE A 267 -17.48 10.63 16.18
C ILE A 267 -16.34 9.91 15.41
N ARG A 268 -16.34 9.98 14.08
CA ARG A 268 -15.29 9.40 13.24
C ARG A 268 -13.91 9.98 13.53
N VAL A 269 -13.81 11.31 13.64
CA VAL A 269 -12.54 11.99 13.95
C VAL A 269 -12.06 11.55 15.33
N MET A 270 -12.93 11.58 16.34
CA MET A 270 -12.61 11.15 17.70
C MET A 270 -12.08 9.70 17.75
N LEU A 271 -12.78 8.76 17.10
CA LEU A 271 -12.34 7.35 17.05
C LEU A 271 -11.03 7.16 16.27
N ALA A 272 -10.80 7.96 15.22
CA ALA A 272 -9.52 7.96 14.49
C ALA A 272 -8.38 8.51 15.36
N GLU A 273 -8.62 9.52 16.20
CA GLU A 273 -7.64 10.01 17.18
C GLU A 273 -7.32 8.97 18.25
N PHE A 274 -8.32 8.23 18.76
CA PHE A 274 -8.05 7.12 19.69
C PHE A 274 -7.20 6.01 19.04
N SER A 275 -7.47 5.66 17.78
CA SER A 275 -6.60 4.74 17.03
C SER A 275 -5.19 5.30 16.86
N ARG A 276 -5.06 6.60 16.57
CA ARG A 276 -3.75 7.27 16.46
C ARG A 276 -2.98 7.13 17.77
N LEU A 277 -3.58 7.50 18.91
CA LEU A 277 -2.95 7.40 20.22
C LEU A 277 -2.55 5.96 20.57
N SER A 278 -3.47 5.00 20.37
CA SER A 278 -3.22 3.57 20.61
C SER A 278 -2.05 3.03 19.76
N SER A 279 -1.98 3.41 18.49
CA SER A 279 -0.91 3.03 17.57
C SER A 279 0.44 3.64 17.99
N HIS A 280 0.47 4.91 18.39
CA HIS A 280 1.70 5.58 18.85
C HIS A 280 2.20 5.02 20.18
N LEU A 281 1.31 4.66 21.11
CA LEU A 281 1.68 4.01 22.36
C LEU A 281 2.30 2.63 22.10
N LEU A 282 1.75 1.86 21.16
CA LEU A 282 2.34 0.58 20.78
C LEU A 282 3.71 0.75 20.13
N TRP A 283 3.84 1.69 19.18
CA TRP A 283 5.13 2.01 18.55
C TRP A 283 6.18 2.41 19.59
N LEU A 284 5.84 3.30 20.52
CA LEU A 284 6.76 3.72 21.57
C LEU A 284 7.14 2.56 22.49
N ALA A 285 6.18 1.71 22.86
CA ALA A 285 6.40 0.54 23.71
C ALA A 285 7.37 -0.45 23.06
N THR A 286 7.13 -0.83 21.81
CA THR A 286 7.94 -1.83 21.09
C THR A 286 9.31 -1.27 20.74
N HIS A 287 9.39 -0.02 20.31
CA HIS A 287 10.68 0.63 20.04
C HIS A 287 11.55 0.73 21.29
N ALA A 288 10.96 1.13 22.43
CA ALA A 288 11.67 1.18 23.70
C ALA A 288 12.16 -0.22 24.14
N LEU A 289 11.35 -1.25 23.92
CA LEU A 289 11.72 -2.63 24.20
C LEU A 289 12.91 -3.09 23.34
N ASP A 290 12.94 -2.76 22.05
CA ASP A 290 14.03 -3.13 21.14
C ASP A 290 15.38 -2.54 21.54
N ILE A 291 15.39 -1.32 22.09
CA ILE A 291 16.60 -0.67 22.60
C ILE A 291 16.91 -1.08 24.06
N GLY A 292 16.10 -1.95 24.67
CA GLY A 292 16.32 -2.56 25.99
C GLY A 292 15.53 -1.93 27.17
N ALA A 293 14.71 -0.91 26.94
CA ALA A 293 13.95 -0.20 27.97
C ALA A 293 12.59 -0.85 28.26
N MET A 294 12.59 -1.91 29.06
CA MET A 294 11.38 -2.70 29.37
C MET A 294 10.31 -1.94 30.18
N THR A 295 10.68 -0.99 31.03
CA THR A 295 9.71 -0.27 31.88
C THR A 295 8.72 0.57 31.07
N VAL A 296 9.19 1.20 30.00
CA VAL A 296 8.36 2.04 29.12
C VAL A 296 7.25 1.22 28.47
N PHE A 297 7.56 -0.02 28.07
CA PHE A 297 6.60 -0.95 27.50
C PHE A 297 5.36 -1.12 28.39
N PHE A 298 5.56 -1.39 29.69
CA PHE A 298 4.44 -1.59 30.62
C PHE A 298 3.62 -0.31 30.85
N TYR A 299 4.25 0.86 30.89
CA TYR A 299 3.52 2.14 31.03
C TYR A 299 2.67 2.44 29.80
N CYS A 300 3.24 2.27 28.61
CA CYS A 300 2.50 2.46 27.36
C CYS A 300 1.33 1.49 27.22
N PHE A 301 1.50 0.21 27.60
CA PHE A 301 0.41 -0.77 27.55
C PHE A 301 -0.70 -0.47 28.57
N ARG A 302 -0.36 0.05 29.76
CA ARG A 302 -1.38 0.51 30.73
C ARG A 302 -2.26 1.61 30.17
N GLU A 303 -1.67 2.65 29.55
CA GLU A 303 -2.44 3.74 28.96
C GLU A 303 -3.20 3.28 27.71
N ARG A 304 -2.59 2.39 26.91
CA ARG A 304 -3.24 1.80 25.73
C ARG A 304 -4.47 0.97 26.13
N GLU A 305 -4.42 0.26 27.25
CA GLU A 305 -5.54 -0.53 27.75
C GLU A 305 -6.77 0.34 28.02
N LYS A 306 -6.61 1.50 28.67
CA LYS A 306 -7.72 2.44 28.91
C LYS A 306 -8.40 2.90 27.62
N ILE A 307 -7.61 3.17 26.58
CA ILE A 307 -8.14 3.53 25.26
C ILE A 307 -8.93 2.37 24.66
N LEU A 308 -8.41 1.14 24.77
CA LEU A 308 -9.09 -0.05 24.25
C LEU A 308 -10.40 -0.36 25.00
N GLU A 309 -10.48 -0.10 26.31
CA GLU A 309 -11.72 -0.21 27.07
C GLU A 309 -12.79 0.78 26.56
N ILE A 310 -12.41 2.04 26.28
CA ILE A 310 -13.34 3.02 25.69
C ILE A 310 -13.82 2.55 24.31
N VAL A 311 -12.90 2.02 23.49
CA VAL A 311 -13.24 1.47 22.17
C VAL A 311 -14.17 0.27 22.28
N GLU A 312 -13.96 -0.60 23.29
CA GLU A 312 -14.81 -1.74 23.57
C GLU A 312 -16.22 -1.31 23.97
N ASP A 313 -16.35 -0.31 24.84
CA ASP A 313 -17.67 0.22 25.24
C ASP A 313 -18.45 0.78 24.04
N ILE A 314 -17.77 1.44 23.10
CA ILE A 314 -18.40 2.04 21.92
C ILE A 314 -18.77 0.99 20.86
N SER A 315 -17.85 0.07 20.55
CA SER A 315 -17.96 -0.81 19.38
C SER A 315 -18.28 -2.27 19.70
N GLY A 316 -18.12 -2.68 20.96
CA GLY A 316 -18.22 -4.07 21.42
C GLY A 316 -17.01 -4.95 21.06
N ALA A 317 -15.97 -4.39 20.42
CA ALA A 317 -14.76 -5.13 20.06
C ALA A 317 -13.51 -4.26 20.22
N ARG A 318 -12.40 -4.90 20.60
CA ARG A 318 -11.16 -4.19 20.97
C ARG A 318 -10.23 -3.91 19.79
N LEU A 319 -10.12 -4.85 18.85
CA LEU A 319 -9.14 -4.80 17.75
C LEU A 319 -9.78 -4.63 16.37
N THR A 320 -10.91 -5.30 16.12
CA THR A 320 -11.63 -5.25 14.83
C THR A 320 -13.03 -4.69 15.05
N PRO A 321 -13.17 -3.37 15.25
CA PRO A 321 -14.41 -2.76 15.71
C PRO A 321 -15.49 -2.69 14.62
N SER A 322 -15.14 -2.54 13.33
CA SER A 322 -16.09 -2.39 12.20
C SER A 322 -17.32 -1.49 12.50
N PHE A 323 -17.12 -0.47 13.36
CA PHE A 323 -18.20 0.34 13.91
C PHE A 323 -18.54 1.53 13.02
N LEU A 324 -17.54 2.07 12.33
CA LEU A 324 -17.78 3.06 11.29
C LEU A 324 -18.48 2.39 10.10
N ARG A 325 -19.44 3.07 9.47
CA ARG A 325 -20.21 2.53 8.34
C ARG A 325 -20.25 3.55 7.21
N ILE A 326 -20.38 3.07 5.98
CA ILE A 326 -20.57 3.95 4.81
C ILE A 326 -21.83 4.80 5.05
N GLY A 327 -21.70 6.12 5.02
CA GLY A 327 -22.75 7.10 5.31
C GLY A 327 -22.85 7.56 6.78
N GLY A 328 -22.08 6.98 7.72
CA GLY A 328 -22.01 7.46 9.09
C GLY A 328 -21.32 6.51 10.09
N VAL A 329 -22.05 6.13 11.14
CA VAL A 329 -21.61 5.23 12.21
C VAL A 329 -22.71 4.19 12.46
N ALA A 330 -22.37 3.02 12.99
CA ALA A 330 -23.33 1.94 13.19
C ALA A 330 -24.41 2.28 14.24
N LYS A 331 -24.01 2.96 15.33
CA LYS A 331 -24.86 3.40 16.44
C LYS A 331 -24.33 4.73 16.99
N ASP A 332 -25.14 5.43 17.77
CA ASP A 332 -24.66 6.57 18.54
C ASP A 332 -23.78 6.11 19.71
N LEU A 333 -23.04 7.04 20.30
CA LEU A 333 -22.21 6.79 21.48
C LEU A 333 -23.08 6.33 22.67
N PRO A 334 -22.59 5.38 23.49
CA PRO A 334 -23.29 4.96 24.69
C PRO A 334 -23.32 6.10 25.73
N GLU A 335 -24.37 6.10 26.57
CA GLU A 335 -24.51 7.07 27.66
C GLU A 335 -23.33 6.95 28.65
N GLY A 336 -22.79 8.09 29.09
CA GLY A 336 -21.67 8.14 30.05
C GLY A 336 -20.27 7.96 29.45
N VAL A 337 -20.12 7.71 28.15
CA VAL A 337 -18.78 7.56 27.54
C VAL A 337 -17.98 8.87 27.58
N GLU A 338 -18.66 10.02 27.52
CA GLU A 338 -18.03 11.34 27.55
C GLU A 338 -17.29 11.56 28.88
N GLU A 339 -17.92 11.21 30.00
CA GLU A 339 -17.30 11.28 31.34
C GLU A 339 -16.08 10.36 31.45
N LYS A 340 -16.13 9.18 30.82
CA LYS A 340 -15.00 8.23 30.78
C LYS A 340 -13.84 8.72 29.93
N ILE A 341 -14.10 9.53 28.91
CA ILE A 341 -13.05 10.13 28.06
C ILE A 341 -12.38 11.31 28.77
N GLU A 342 -13.13 12.07 29.59
CA GLU A 342 -12.59 13.20 30.35
C GLU A 342 -11.75 12.80 31.56
N ALA A 343 -12.06 11.65 32.18
CA ALA A 343 -11.35 11.08 33.33
C ALA A 343 -9.99 10.47 32.97
#